data_AF-A0AA88QHP4-F1
#
_entry.id   AF-A0AA88QHP4-F1
#
_cell.length_a   1.000
_cell.length_b   1.000
_cell.length_c   1.000
_cell.angle_alpha   90.00
_cell.angle_beta   90.00
_cell.angle_gamma   90.00
#
_symmetry.space_group_name_H-M   'P 1'
#
loop_
_entity.id
_entity.type
_entity.pdbx_description
1 polymer ?
#
loop_
_entity_poly.entity_id
_entity_poly.type
_entity_poly.pdbx_seq_one_letter_code
_entity_poly.pdbx_strand_id
1 'polypeptide(L)'
;MDHFEKDLVDALKDIVKAGNWQCVGDKSKFKSPCTKFYSDDGEHIVLVHTKDDQFWAMDSSCPHEGGPLEQGDIEDLGNGKLALICPWHYFDFCLETGSSSTGLQNQVYDVRVLEGKVYINTQNTLSLCPIPVTKITHQDSLPVEINSSENTLCMWATKILQTPDPQEKVSLTKTVQENWNSGKITETGEASPPAHPSRKENLTIVEPGKIKRGKGGTLASRIALLHSLANIEQWAIDLSWDVIARFSTFRLSNGEPLPQQFFDDFVKVAGDEAKHYQLLEQRIMELGSFFGALPVHNGLWQSATDTSHDLLARLAIVHMVHEARGLDVHPQTLSRFAAQGDTSSVNVLEVIYADEITHVAAGLRWFTYICSKEGRDSLKTFHELVKLHFKGFLKPPFNIEGRKTAGMTEEWYVPLVKPSNLQKTS
;
A
#
# COMPACT_ATOMS: atom_id res chain seq x y z
N MET A 1 -13.33 -18.39 -37.02
CA MET A 1 -13.32 -18.21 -35.55
C MET A 1 -13.44 -16.73 -35.19
N ASP A 2 -12.70 -15.82 -35.83
CA ASP A 2 -12.77 -14.36 -35.57
C ASP A 2 -14.15 -13.69 -35.74
N HIS A 3 -14.99 -14.14 -36.69
CA HIS A 3 -16.30 -13.50 -36.91
C HIS A 3 -17.31 -13.82 -35.82
N PHE A 4 -17.21 -15.02 -35.23
CA PHE A 4 -18.14 -15.47 -34.19
C PHE A 4 -17.86 -14.82 -32.84
N GLU A 5 -16.58 -14.62 -32.49
CA GLU A 5 -16.20 -13.88 -31.28
C GLU A 5 -16.58 -12.40 -31.37
N LYS A 6 -16.46 -11.79 -32.55
CA LYS A 6 -16.87 -10.40 -32.76
C LYS A 6 -18.38 -10.23 -32.70
N ASP A 7 -19.15 -11.12 -33.32
CA ASP A 7 -20.62 -11.13 -33.25
C ASP A 7 -21.13 -11.43 -31.83
N LEU A 8 -20.43 -12.28 -31.06
CA LEU A 8 -20.78 -12.55 -29.65
C LEU A 8 -20.53 -11.34 -28.75
N VAL A 9 -19.40 -10.65 -28.95
CA VAL A 9 -19.06 -9.42 -28.22
C VAL A 9 -20.03 -8.28 -28.57
N ASP A 10 -20.41 -8.14 -29.83
CA ASP A 10 -21.35 -7.09 -30.24
C ASP A 10 -22.79 -7.43 -29.81
N ALA A 11 -23.21 -8.70 -29.85
CA ALA A 11 -24.49 -9.14 -29.28
C ALA A 11 -24.53 -9.00 -27.74
N LEU A 12 -23.42 -9.25 -27.03
CA LEU A 12 -23.29 -9.01 -25.59
C LEU A 12 -23.32 -7.51 -25.27
N LYS A 13 -22.68 -6.65 -26.08
CA LYS A 13 -22.81 -5.19 -25.97
C LYS A 13 -24.25 -4.75 -26.16
N ASP A 14 -24.98 -5.31 -27.11
CA ASP A 14 -26.39 -4.98 -27.35
C ASP A 14 -27.31 -5.45 -26.20
N ILE A 15 -27.02 -6.61 -25.59
CA ILE A 15 -27.73 -7.11 -24.38
C ILE A 15 -27.42 -6.24 -23.16
N VAL A 16 -26.16 -5.84 -22.95
CA VAL A 16 -25.74 -4.90 -21.88
C VAL A 16 -26.36 -3.51 -22.13
N LYS A 17 -26.45 -3.07 -23.40
CA LYS A 17 -27.16 -1.85 -23.80
C LYS A 17 -28.66 -1.90 -23.55
N ALA A 18 -29.28 -3.08 -23.52
CA ALA A 18 -30.71 -3.26 -23.32
C ALA A 18 -31.13 -3.42 -21.85
N GLY A 19 -30.23 -3.87 -20.96
CA GLY A 19 -30.61 -4.40 -19.64
C GLY A 19 -30.56 -3.48 -18.42
N ASN A 20 -29.64 -2.51 -18.36
CA ASN A 20 -29.27 -1.87 -17.07
C ASN A 20 -29.45 -0.34 -17.04
N TRP A 21 -30.58 0.13 -17.56
CA TRP A 21 -30.92 1.56 -17.52
C TRP A 21 -31.47 1.98 -16.16
N GLN A 22 -30.72 2.78 -15.42
CA GLN A 22 -31.13 3.29 -14.11
C GLN A 22 -31.65 4.72 -14.21
N CYS A 23 -32.84 4.96 -13.66
CA CYS A 23 -33.41 6.30 -13.58
C CYS A 23 -32.75 7.09 -12.44
N VAL A 24 -31.99 8.13 -12.77
CA VAL A 24 -31.26 8.91 -11.76
C VAL A 24 -32.01 10.15 -11.27
N GLY A 25 -33.07 10.57 -11.98
CA GLY A 25 -33.97 11.64 -11.53
C GLY A 25 -34.59 12.45 -12.67
N ASP A 26 -35.44 13.42 -12.30
CA ASP A 26 -36.03 14.37 -13.24
C ASP A 26 -34.97 15.35 -13.73
N LYS A 27 -34.94 15.61 -15.04
CA LYS A 27 -34.03 16.54 -15.71
C LYS A 27 -34.02 17.93 -15.05
N SER A 28 -35.16 18.41 -14.55
CA SER A 28 -35.29 19.70 -13.88
C SER A 28 -34.51 19.83 -12.56
N LYS A 29 -34.03 18.71 -11.99
CA LYS A 29 -33.24 18.66 -10.75
C LYS A 29 -31.75 18.88 -10.99
N PHE A 30 -31.25 18.58 -12.19
CA PHE A 30 -29.84 18.72 -12.55
C PHE A 30 -29.59 20.10 -13.15
N LYS A 31 -29.48 21.13 -12.30
CA LYS A 31 -29.21 22.52 -12.72
C LYS A 31 -27.72 22.87 -12.72
N SER A 32 -26.92 22.08 -12.01
CA SER A 32 -25.46 22.24 -11.96
C SER A 32 -24.82 21.61 -13.19
N PRO A 33 -23.73 22.19 -13.74
CA PRO A 33 -23.07 21.65 -14.92
C PRO A 33 -22.51 20.24 -14.70
N CYS A 34 -22.11 19.91 -13.47
CA CYS A 34 -21.66 18.59 -13.08
C CYS A 34 -22.41 18.14 -11.80
N THR A 35 -22.87 16.89 -11.78
CA THR A 35 -23.52 16.26 -10.63
C THR A 35 -22.88 14.89 -10.38
N LYS A 36 -22.36 14.66 -9.18
CA LYS A 36 -21.75 13.39 -8.80
C LYS A 36 -22.80 12.37 -8.33
N PHE A 37 -22.66 11.15 -8.80
CA PHE A 37 -23.35 9.97 -8.31
C PHE A 37 -22.35 9.00 -7.68
N TYR A 38 -22.67 8.57 -6.47
CA TYR A 38 -21.94 7.53 -5.77
C TYR A 38 -22.44 6.17 -6.26
N SER A 39 -21.51 5.40 -6.79
CA SER A 39 -21.66 4.01 -7.15
C SER A 39 -21.30 3.10 -5.96
N ASP A 40 -21.93 1.92 -5.87
CA ASP A 40 -21.76 0.94 -4.78
C ASP A 40 -20.41 0.21 -4.81
N ASP A 41 -19.77 0.14 -5.97
CA ASP A 41 -18.41 -0.38 -6.16
C ASP A 41 -17.29 0.64 -5.90
N GLY A 42 -17.64 1.91 -5.64
CA GLY A 42 -16.69 3.00 -5.43
C GLY A 42 -16.24 3.72 -6.71
N GLU A 43 -16.61 3.24 -7.90
CA GLU A 43 -16.35 3.91 -9.18
C GLU A 43 -17.47 4.93 -9.46
N HIS A 44 -17.37 6.06 -8.77
CA HIS A 44 -18.39 7.11 -8.82
C HIS A 44 -18.47 7.78 -10.20
N ILE A 45 -19.68 8.13 -10.62
CA ILE A 45 -19.97 8.71 -11.95
C ILE A 45 -20.23 10.21 -11.81
N VAL A 46 -19.74 11.01 -12.75
CA VAL A 46 -20.17 12.40 -12.93
C VAL A 46 -21.16 12.48 -14.09
N LEU A 47 -22.34 13.04 -13.83
CA LEU A 47 -23.31 13.46 -14.84
C LEU A 47 -23.04 14.91 -15.21
N VAL A 48 -22.76 15.14 -16.49
CA VAL A 48 -22.47 16.45 -17.06
C VAL A 48 -23.71 16.96 -17.80
N HIS A 49 -24.15 18.18 -17.47
CA HIS A 49 -25.27 18.89 -18.12
C HIS A 49 -24.73 20.09 -18.90
N THR A 50 -24.91 20.05 -20.22
CA THR A 50 -24.39 21.08 -21.13
C THR A 50 -25.43 22.17 -21.39
N LYS A 51 -24.98 23.34 -21.88
CA LYS A 51 -25.85 24.51 -22.09
C LYS A 51 -26.94 24.31 -23.15
N ASP A 52 -26.74 23.38 -24.06
CA ASP A 52 -27.71 22.92 -25.07
C ASP A 52 -28.66 21.84 -24.53
N ASP A 53 -28.67 21.65 -23.21
CA ASP A 53 -29.63 20.82 -22.48
C ASP A 53 -29.47 19.31 -22.74
N GLN A 54 -28.25 18.89 -23.10
CA GLN A 54 -27.82 17.51 -23.25
C GLN A 54 -27.13 16.98 -21.98
N PHE A 55 -27.12 15.66 -21.83
CA PHE A 55 -26.52 14.96 -20.69
C PHE A 55 -25.50 13.95 -21.14
N TRP A 56 -24.38 13.92 -20.42
CA TRP A 56 -23.27 12.98 -20.61
C TRP A 56 -22.87 12.39 -19.26
N ALA A 57 -22.30 11.19 -19.26
CA ALA A 57 -21.83 10.57 -18.02
C ALA A 57 -20.46 9.92 -18.24
N MET A 58 -19.57 10.10 -17.28
CA MET A 58 -18.25 9.48 -17.25
C MET A 58 -17.80 9.22 -15.81
N ASP A 59 -16.68 8.56 -15.59
CA ASP A 59 -16.14 8.43 -14.24
C ASP A 59 -15.88 9.82 -13.65
N SER A 60 -16.29 10.01 -12.41
CA SER A 60 -16.00 11.25 -11.67
C SER A 60 -14.53 11.38 -11.28
N SER A 61 -13.75 10.30 -11.40
CA SER A 61 -12.32 10.30 -11.12
C SER A 61 -11.52 10.40 -12.41
N CYS A 62 -10.61 11.37 -12.48
CA CYS A 62 -9.71 11.50 -13.61
C CYS A 62 -8.75 10.30 -13.69
N PRO A 63 -8.61 9.63 -14.86
CA PRO A 63 -7.76 8.44 -15.01
C PRO A 63 -6.25 8.70 -14.87
N HIS A 64 -5.83 9.97 -14.75
CA HIS A 64 -4.43 10.32 -14.48
C HIS A 64 -4.04 10.08 -13.02
N GLU A 65 -4.67 10.81 -12.09
CA GLU A 65 -4.33 10.82 -10.66
C GLU A 65 -5.59 10.89 -9.76
N GLY A 66 -6.78 10.57 -10.29
CA GLY A 66 -8.03 10.49 -9.53
C GLY A 66 -8.69 11.84 -9.22
N GLY A 67 -8.29 12.92 -9.90
CA GLY A 67 -8.87 14.25 -9.67
C GLY A 67 -10.39 14.30 -9.89
N PRO A 68 -11.14 15.08 -9.10
CA PRO A 68 -12.60 15.10 -9.09
C PRO A 68 -13.14 15.85 -10.31
N LEU A 69 -13.49 15.11 -11.35
CA LEU A 69 -14.01 15.66 -12.60
C LEU A 69 -15.36 16.37 -12.41
N GLU A 70 -16.11 16.08 -11.34
CA GLU A 70 -17.30 16.84 -10.98
C GLU A 70 -17.03 18.31 -10.62
N GLN A 71 -15.76 18.66 -10.33
CA GLN A 71 -15.30 20.03 -10.09
C GLN A 71 -14.62 20.64 -11.31
N GLY A 72 -14.57 19.90 -12.43
CA GLY A 72 -13.95 20.33 -13.68
C GLY A 72 -14.82 21.28 -14.49
N ASP A 73 -14.16 22.08 -15.33
CA ASP A 73 -14.82 22.97 -16.29
C ASP A 73 -15.14 22.23 -17.60
N ILE A 74 -16.19 22.65 -18.30
CA ILE A 74 -16.55 22.10 -19.62
C ILE A 74 -16.07 23.08 -20.70
N GLU A 75 -15.16 22.61 -21.54
CA GLU A 75 -14.56 23.41 -22.62
C GLU A 75 -14.86 22.81 -24.01
N ASP A 76 -14.83 23.67 -25.04
CA ASP A 76 -14.97 23.27 -26.44
C ASP A 76 -13.58 23.05 -27.05
N LEU A 77 -13.33 21.87 -27.61
CA LEU A 77 -12.07 21.52 -28.26
C LEU A 77 -11.89 22.13 -29.66
N GLY A 78 -12.81 23.01 -30.09
CA GLY A 78 -12.71 23.78 -31.34
C GLY A 78 -13.25 23.04 -32.57
N ASN A 79 -13.79 21.83 -32.41
CA ASN A 79 -14.42 21.02 -33.46
C ASN A 79 -15.90 20.69 -33.14
N GLY A 80 -16.50 21.38 -32.16
CA GLY A 80 -17.85 21.11 -31.68
C GLY A 80 -17.93 19.93 -30.70
N LYS A 81 -16.81 19.33 -30.31
CA LYS A 81 -16.74 18.34 -29.24
C LYS A 81 -16.38 19.02 -27.93
N LEU A 82 -17.22 18.79 -26.93
CA LEU A 82 -17.00 19.25 -25.57
C LEU A 82 -16.10 18.28 -24.81
N ALA A 83 -15.30 18.81 -23.90
CA ALA A 83 -14.47 18.07 -22.98
C ALA A 83 -14.65 18.56 -21.55
N LEU A 84 -14.61 17.62 -20.60
CA LEU A 84 -14.51 17.92 -19.18
C LEU A 84 -13.03 18.02 -18.80
N ILE A 85 -12.65 19.17 -18.26
CA ILE A 85 -11.26 19.48 -17.93
C ILE A 85 -11.00 19.12 -16.47
N CYS A 86 -10.02 18.24 -16.22
CA CYS A 86 -9.65 17.88 -14.87
C CYS A 86 -9.14 19.12 -14.09
N PRO A 87 -9.71 19.43 -12.91
CA PRO A 87 -9.35 20.65 -12.17
C PRO A 87 -7.93 20.61 -11.57
N TRP A 88 -7.32 19.43 -11.48
CA TRP A 88 -5.97 19.27 -10.92
C TRP A 88 -4.85 19.50 -11.94
N HIS A 89 -5.05 18.97 -13.16
CA HIS A 89 -3.98 18.84 -14.15
C HIS A 89 -4.35 19.43 -15.52
N TYR A 90 -5.57 19.96 -15.67
CA TYR A 90 -6.09 20.56 -16.90
C TYR A 90 -6.11 19.62 -18.11
N PHE A 91 -6.19 18.31 -17.86
CA PHE A 91 -6.34 17.32 -18.93
C PHE A 91 -7.79 17.29 -19.41
N ASP A 92 -7.94 17.33 -20.73
CA ASP A 92 -9.22 17.28 -21.42
C ASP A 92 -9.74 15.86 -21.54
N PHE A 93 -11.02 15.62 -21.26
CA PHE A 93 -11.68 14.35 -21.52
C PHE A 93 -12.94 14.58 -22.35
N CYS A 94 -12.92 14.14 -23.61
CA CYS A 94 -14.05 14.30 -24.53
C CYS A 94 -15.33 13.67 -23.95
N LEU A 95 -16.43 14.42 -23.85
CA LEU A 95 -17.68 13.94 -23.25
C LEU A 95 -18.29 12.73 -23.99
N GLU A 96 -18.08 12.65 -25.29
CA GLU A 96 -18.63 11.58 -26.14
C GLU A 96 -17.80 10.30 -26.07
N THR A 97 -16.47 10.43 -25.97
CA THR A 97 -15.56 9.27 -26.17
C THR A 97 -14.69 8.97 -24.97
N GLY A 98 -14.60 9.87 -23.98
CA GLY A 98 -13.71 9.78 -22.83
C GLY A 98 -12.22 9.98 -23.14
N SER A 99 -11.85 10.17 -24.41
CA SER A 99 -10.45 10.30 -24.82
C SER A 99 -9.88 11.68 -24.52
N SER A 100 -8.60 11.73 -24.17
CA SER A 100 -7.83 12.95 -23.88
C SER A 100 -6.78 13.21 -24.96
N SER A 101 -6.47 14.48 -25.22
CA SER A 101 -5.33 14.88 -26.07
C SER A 101 -3.99 14.32 -25.57
N THR A 102 -3.90 13.97 -24.29
CA THR A 102 -2.72 13.38 -23.64
C THR A 102 -2.57 11.87 -23.86
N GLY A 103 -3.55 11.23 -24.50
CA GLY A 103 -3.60 9.77 -24.71
C GLY A 103 -4.23 8.97 -23.57
N LEU A 104 -4.75 9.64 -22.54
CA LEU A 104 -5.55 9.01 -21.48
C LEU A 104 -6.99 8.74 -21.94
N GLN A 105 -7.65 7.80 -21.27
CA GLN A 105 -9.00 7.36 -21.57
C GLN A 105 -9.82 7.28 -20.28
N ASN A 106 -10.96 7.97 -20.25
CA ASN A 106 -11.96 7.89 -19.18
C ASN A 106 -13.14 7.00 -19.63
N GLN A 107 -13.78 6.29 -18.71
CA GLN A 107 -14.98 5.52 -19.00
C GLN A 107 -16.17 6.46 -19.24
N VAL A 108 -16.90 6.26 -20.33
CA VAL A 108 -18.17 6.97 -20.62
C VAL A 108 -19.35 6.01 -20.51
N TYR A 109 -20.50 6.54 -20.09
CA TYR A 109 -21.73 5.79 -19.93
C TYR A 109 -22.80 6.34 -20.87
N ASP A 110 -23.62 5.45 -21.43
CA ASP A 110 -24.75 5.86 -22.26
C ASP A 110 -25.80 6.57 -21.40
N VAL A 111 -26.22 7.76 -21.84
CA VAL A 111 -27.27 8.56 -21.17
C VAL A 111 -28.44 8.78 -22.11
N ARG A 112 -29.66 8.65 -21.60
CA ARG A 112 -30.88 9.00 -22.34
C ARG A 112 -31.86 9.77 -21.47
N VAL A 113 -32.65 10.63 -22.11
CA VAL A 113 -33.74 11.36 -21.46
C VAL A 113 -35.06 10.87 -22.04
N LEU A 114 -35.93 10.30 -21.19
CA LEU A 114 -37.26 9.82 -21.56
C LEU A 114 -38.29 10.45 -20.64
N GLU A 115 -39.33 11.06 -21.21
CA GLU A 115 -40.43 11.71 -20.45
C GLU A 115 -39.95 12.69 -19.36
N GLY A 116 -38.85 13.40 -19.63
CA GLY A 116 -38.25 14.37 -18.69
C GLY A 116 -37.40 13.76 -17.57
N LYS A 117 -37.15 12.45 -17.59
CA LYS A 117 -36.26 11.75 -16.65
C LYS A 117 -34.96 11.33 -17.32
N VAL A 118 -33.85 11.45 -16.57
CA VAL A 118 -32.50 11.07 -17.02
C VAL A 118 -32.23 9.63 -16.61
N TYR A 119 -31.71 8.85 -17.54
CA TYR A 119 -31.31 7.45 -17.34
C TYR A 119 -29.84 7.28 -17.72
N ILE A 120 -29.09 6.56 -16.88
CA ILE A 120 -27.69 6.17 -17.14
C ILE A 120 -27.66 4.65 -17.29
N ASN A 121 -26.97 4.15 -18.30
CA ASN A 121 -26.76 2.71 -18.47
C ASN A 121 -25.52 2.27 -17.67
N THR A 122 -25.75 1.63 -16.54
CA THR A 122 -24.70 1.07 -15.68
C THR A 122 -25.24 -0.11 -14.88
N GLN A 123 -24.37 -1.08 -14.60
CA GLN A 123 -24.69 -2.23 -13.75
C GLN A 123 -24.70 -1.87 -12.26
N ASN A 124 -24.13 -0.72 -11.90
CA ASN A 124 -23.86 -0.35 -10.50
C ASN A 124 -24.95 0.56 -9.93
N THR A 125 -25.32 0.38 -8.68
CA THR A 125 -26.40 1.17 -8.06
C THR A 125 -25.94 2.61 -7.84
N LEU A 126 -26.67 3.59 -8.39
CA LEU A 126 -26.33 5.01 -8.26
C LEU A 126 -27.11 5.73 -7.15
N SER A 127 -26.42 6.56 -6.38
CA SER A 127 -27.00 7.43 -5.34
C SER A 127 -26.44 8.85 -5.41
N LEU A 128 -27.29 9.86 -5.16
CA LEU A 128 -26.86 11.27 -5.05
C LEU A 128 -26.16 11.58 -3.73
N CYS A 129 -26.45 10.79 -2.70
CA CYS A 129 -25.74 10.84 -1.43
C CYS A 129 -24.64 9.78 -1.45
N PRO A 130 -23.52 9.98 -0.74
CA PRO A 130 -22.59 8.90 -0.44
C PRO A 130 -23.39 7.68 0.01
N ILE A 131 -23.32 6.60 -0.76
CA ILE A 131 -23.86 5.33 -0.29
C ILE A 131 -23.06 5.07 0.97
N PRO A 132 -23.71 4.99 2.14
CA PRO A 132 -22.99 4.61 3.34
C PRO A 132 -22.39 3.26 2.99
N VAL A 133 -21.07 3.20 2.83
CA VAL A 133 -20.35 1.95 3.04
C VAL A 133 -20.90 1.51 4.37
N THR A 134 -21.71 0.45 4.36
CA THR A 134 -22.35 -0.04 5.55
C THR A 134 -21.20 -0.21 6.51
N LYS A 135 -21.14 0.70 7.50
CA LYS A 135 -20.47 0.42 8.75
C LYS A 135 -21.13 -0.88 9.14
N ILE A 136 -20.43 -1.98 8.94
CA ILE A 136 -20.68 -3.16 9.75
C ILE A 136 -20.37 -2.63 11.15
N THR A 137 -21.39 -2.06 11.78
CA THR A 137 -21.55 -2.16 13.20
C THR A 137 -21.30 -3.62 13.47
N HIS A 138 -20.16 -3.92 14.10
CA HIS A 138 -20.00 -5.12 14.88
C HIS A 138 -21.13 -5.10 15.92
N GLN A 139 -22.34 -5.50 15.49
CA GLN A 139 -23.19 -6.26 16.37
C GLN A 139 -22.39 -7.51 16.66
N ASP A 140 -22.25 -7.79 17.94
CA ASP A 140 -21.85 -9.07 18.50
C ASP A 140 -22.73 -10.18 17.91
N SER A 141 -22.52 -10.54 16.65
CA SER A 141 -22.78 -11.88 16.17
C SER A 141 -21.58 -12.68 16.66
N LEU A 142 -21.85 -13.45 17.71
CA LEU A 142 -21.03 -14.48 18.33
C LEU A 142 -19.90 -14.96 17.40
N PRO A 143 -18.66 -15.09 17.92
CA PRO A 143 -17.56 -15.54 17.09
C PRO A 143 -17.98 -16.83 16.41
N VAL A 144 -17.69 -16.94 15.10
CA VAL A 144 -17.39 -18.26 14.55
C VAL A 144 -16.45 -18.88 15.56
N GLU A 145 -16.90 -19.92 16.27
CA GLU A 145 -16.05 -20.65 17.20
C GLU A 145 -14.91 -21.21 16.37
N ILE A 146 -13.83 -20.44 16.25
CA ILE A 146 -12.57 -20.94 15.73
C ILE A 146 -12.19 -21.98 16.77
N ASN A 147 -12.30 -23.24 16.38
CA ASN A 147 -11.96 -24.37 17.23
C ASN A 147 -10.59 -24.07 17.88
N SER A 148 -10.45 -24.27 19.19
CA SER A 148 -9.25 -23.83 19.92
C SER A 148 -7.94 -24.41 19.36
N SER A 149 -8.02 -25.52 18.62
CA SER A 149 -6.91 -26.14 17.90
C SER A 149 -6.46 -25.42 16.62
N GLU A 150 -7.30 -24.56 16.04
CA GLU A 150 -7.00 -23.82 14.80
C GLU A 150 -6.65 -22.35 15.04
N ASN A 151 -6.97 -21.80 16.21
CA ASN A 151 -6.69 -20.41 16.59
C ASN A 151 -5.21 -20.20 17.01
N THR A 152 -4.29 -20.35 16.05
CA THR A 152 -2.85 -20.20 16.27
C THR A 152 -2.30 -18.94 15.64
N LEU A 153 -1.15 -18.45 16.13
CA LEU A 153 -0.49 -17.27 15.58
C LEU A 153 -0.13 -17.45 14.10
N CYS A 154 0.36 -18.62 13.70
CA CYS A 154 0.73 -18.92 12.32
C CYS A 154 -0.46 -18.99 11.36
N MET A 155 -1.63 -19.46 11.84
CA MET A 155 -2.86 -19.39 11.06
C MET A 155 -3.22 -17.93 10.74
N TRP A 156 -3.15 -17.05 11.74
CA TRP A 156 -3.45 -15.63 11.56
C TRP A 156 -2.41 -14.92 10.69
N ALA A 157 -1.13 -15.19 10.90
CA ALA A 157 -0.05 -14.68 10.06
C ALA A 157 -0.27 -15.05 8.58
N THR A 158 -0.64 -16.31 8.31
CA THR A 158 -0.96 -16.77 6.94
C THR A 158 -2.18 -16.05 6.36
N LYS A 159 -3.24 -15.91 7.15
CA LYS A 159 -4.45 -15.17 6.75
C LYS A 159 -4.11 -13.72 6.38
N ILE A 160 -3.32 -13.04 7.20
CA ILE A 160 -2.89 -11.65 6.98
C ILE A 160 -2.07 -11.52 5.70
N LEU A 161 -1.12 -12.44 5.48
CA LEU A 161 -0.33 -12.48 4.23
C LEU A 161 -1.22 -12.69 2.99
N GLN A 162 -2.34 -13.40 3.13
CA GLN A 162 -3.31 -13.64 2.06
C GLN A 162 -4.34 -12.52 1.91
N THR A 163 -4.41 -11.56 2.83
CA THR A 163 -5.32 -10.41 2.77
C THR A 163 -4.80 -9.37 1.76
N PRO A 164 -5.52 -9.09 0.67
CA PRO A 164 -5.06 -8.15 -0.37
C PRO A 164 -5.29 -6.68 0.00
N ASP A 165 -6.34 -6.39 0.78
CA ASP A 165 -6.72 -5.03 1.16
C ASP A 165 -5.81 -4.50 2.29
N PRO A 166 -5.20 -3.31 2.12
CA PRO A 166 -4.27 -2.78 3.11
C PRO A 166 -4.94 -2.37 4.43
N GLN A 167 -6.20 -1.93 4.42
CA GLN A 167 -6.96 -1.59 5.63
C GLN A 167 -7.35 -2.84 6.41
N GLU A 168 -7.85 -3.86 5.71
CA GLU A 168 -8.20 -5.14 6.30
C GLU A 168 -6.97 -5.79 6.92
N LYS A 169 -5.83 -5.72 6.21
CA LYS A 169 -4.53 -6.20 6.72
C LYS A 169 -4.13 -5.52 8.03
N VAL A 170 -4.27 -4.20 8.11
CA VAL A 170 -4.01 -3.42 9.33
C VAL A 170 -4.98 -3.82 10.44
N SER A 171 -6.27 -3.92 10.15
CA SER A 171 -7.31 -4.30 11.11
C SER A 171 -7.06 -5.69 11.71
N LEU A 172 -6.75 -6.67 10.85
CA LEU A 172 -6.40 -8.02 11.25
C LEU A 172 -5.11 -8.03 12.09
N THR A 173 -4.07 -7.31 11.66
CA THR A 173 -2.80 -7.22 12.39
C THR A 173 -3.01 -6.72 13.82
N LYS A 174 -3.77 -5.63 14.00
CA LYS A 174 -4.09 -5.08 15.32
C LYS A 174 -4.92 -6.04 16.17
N THR A 175 -5.94 -6.66 15.58
CA THR A 175 -6.77 -7.67 16.26
C THR A 175 -5.94 -8.83 16.78
N VAL A 176 -5.02 -9.34 15.96
CA VAL A 176 -4.15 -10.47 16.32
C VAL A 176 -3.13 -10.06 17.37
N GLN A 177 -2.53 -8.86 17.25
CA GLN A 177 -1.64 -8.31 18.26
C GLN A 177 -2.33 -8.21 19.63
N GLU A 178 -3.55 -7.65 19.69
CA GLU A 178 -4.34 -7.56 20.92
C GLU A 178 -4.68 -8.94 21.49
N ASN A 179 -5.09 -9.88 20.63
CA ASN A 179 -5.43 -11.24 21.05
C ASN A 179 -4.20 -12.03 21.54
N TRP A 180 -3.03 -11.83 20.93
CA TRP A 180 -1.76 -12.41 21.39
C TRP A 180 -1.36 -11.83 22.75
N ASN A 181 -1.34 -10.50 22.87
CA ASN A 181 -0.94 -9.81 24.10
C ASN A 181 -1.88 -10.07 25.29
N SER A 182 -3.16 -10.31 25.02
CA SER A 182 -4.15 -10.66 26.05
C SER A 182 -4.19 -12.17 26.38
N GLY A 183 -3.43 -13.00 25.66
CA GLY A 183 -3.42 -14.45 25.84
C GLY A 183 -4.67 -15.17 25.30
N LYS A 184 -5.45 -14.53 24.43
CA LYS A 184 -6.54 -15.18 23.69
C LYS A 184 -6.02 -16.08 22.56
N ILE A 185 -4.85 -15.76 22.00
CA ILE A 185 -4.05 -16.65 21.17
C ILE A 185 -2.87 -17.08 22.03
N THR A 186 -2.79 -18.36 22.36
CA THR A 186 -1.74 -18.91 23.25
C THR A 186 -0.71 -19.73 22.49
N GLU A 187 -1.11 -20.32 21.37
CA GLU A 187 -0.27 -21.23 20.60
C GLU A 187 0.31 -20.53 19.38
N THR A 188 1.61 -20.74 19.13
CA THR A 188 2.25 -20.24 17.91
C THR A 188 1.73 -21.00 16.68
N GLY A 189 1.56 -22.32 16.80
CA GLY A 189 1.18 -23.20 15.71
C GLY A 189 2.23 -23.32 14.61
N GLU A 190 1.86 -23.99 13.52
CA GLU A 190 2.69 -24.19 12.34
C GLU A 190 1.87 -23.82 11.10
N ALA A 191 2.51 -23.22 10.09
CA ALA A 191 1.86 -22.94 8.82
C ALA A 191 2.88 -22.94 7.67
N SER A 192 2.37 -23.05 6.45
CA SER A 192 3.15 -22.79 5.24
C SER A 192 2.64 -21.47 4.64
N PRO A 193 3.29 -20.33 4.93
CA PRO A 193 2.85 -19.05 4.40
C PRO A 193 2.97 -19.02 2.87
N PRO A 194 2.17 -18.18 2.17
CA PRO A 194 2.26 -18.04 0.73
C PRO A 194 3.68 -17.59 0.31
N ALA A 195 4.08 -17.92 -0.92
CA ALA A 195 5.37 -17.48 -1.46
C ALA A 195 5.45 -15.96 -1.64
N HIS A 196 4.29 -15.33 -1.84
CA HIS A 196 4.14 -13.89 -2.00
C HIS A 196 2.83 -13.43 -1.33
N PRO A 197 2.80 -12.30 -0.61
CA PRO A 197 1.59 -11.82 0.02
C PRO A 197 0.62 -11.29 -1.04
N SER A 198 -0.67 -11.36 -0.75
CA SER A 198 -1.71 -10.84 -1.62
C SER A 198 -1.66 -9.31 -1.67
N ARG A 199 -2.11 -8.77 -2.80
CA ARG A 199 -2.28 -7.33 -3.07
C ARG A 199 -3.60 -7.16 -3.81
N LYS A 200 -4.24 -6.00 -3.67
CA LYS A 200 -5.39 -5.67 -4.52
C LYS A 200 -5.01 -5.67 -6.00
N GLU A 201 -5.91 -6.15 -6.84
CA GLU A 201 -5.72 -6.25 -8.29
C GLU A 201 -5.58 -4.87 -8.96
N ASN A 202 -6.18 -3.83 -8.39
CA ASN A 202 -6.12 -2.47 -8.91
C ASN A 202 -4.84 -1.70 -8.55
N LEU A 203 -3.88 -2.29 -7.82
CA LEU A 203 -2.61 -1.64 -7.52
C LEU A 203 -1.66 -1.72 -8.73
N THR A 204 -1.24 -0.56 -9.22
CA THR A 204 -0.19 -0.49 -10.25
C THR A 204 1.17 -0.81 -9.63
N ILE A 205 1.69 -2.00 -9.89
CA ILE A 205 3.01 -2.45 -9.39
C ILE A 205 4.08 -2.20 -10.46
N VAL A 206 5.17 -1.55 -10.08
CA VAL A 206 6.33 -1.32 -10.94
C VAL A 206 7.61 -1.90 -10.34
N GLU A 207 8.59 -2.16 -11.21
CA GLU A 207 9.89 -2.66 -10.78
C GLU A 207 10.64 -1.68 -9.85
N PRO A 208 11.47 -2.19 -8.92
CA PRO A 208 12.31 -1.35 -8.07
C PRO A 208 13.17 -0.37 -8.88
N GLY A 209 13.16 0.90 -8.48
CA GLY A 209 13.96 1.95 -9.12
C GLY A 209 13.31 2.66 -10.31
N LYS A 210 12.11 2.24 -10.75
CA LYS A 210 11.33 2.94 -11.79
C LYS A 210 10.52 4.12 -11.26
N ILE A 211 10.23 4.16 -9.96
CA ILE A 211 9.54 5.27 -9.30
C ILE A 211 10.53 6.39 -8.98
N LYS A 212 10.29 7.60 -9.52
CA LYS A 212 11.00 8.81 -9.09
C LYS A 212 10.43 9.25 -7.74
N ARG A 213 11.22 9.09 -6.67
CA ARG A 213 10.85 9.62 -5.35
C ARG A 213 10.76 11.16 -5.40
N GLY A 214 9.74 11.69 -4.74
CA GLY A 214 9.60 13.13 -4.55
C GLY A 214 10.80 13.74 -3.81
N LYS A 215 11.08 15.02 -4.06
CA LYS A 215 12.07 15.82 -3.31
C LYS A 215 11.48 16.58 -2.12
N GLY A 216 10.17 16.56 -1.95
CA GLY A 216 9.40 17.21 -0.88
C GLY A 216 8.99 18.66 -1.16
N GLY A 217 9.53 19.30 -2.20
CA GLY A 217 9.34 20.75 -2.44
C GLY A 217 7.97 21.18 -2.95
N THR A 218 7.14 20.27 -3.46
CA THR A 218 5.76 20.56 -3.93
C THR A 218 4.77 19.63 -3.24
N LEU A 219 3.47 19.96 -3.26
CA LEU A 219 2.42 19.11 -2.69
C LEU A 219 2.44 17.70 -3.30
N ALA A 220 2.42 17.58 -4.63
CA ALA A 220 2.53 16.30 -5.33
C ALA A 220 3.79 15.53 -4.92
N SER A 221 4.92 16.23 -4.75
CA SER A 221 6.16 15.61 -4.30
C SER A 221 6.14 15.15 -2.83
N ARG A 222 5.34 15.78 -1.97
CA ARG A 222 5.14 15.35 -0.58
C ARG A 222 4.25 14.12 -0.52
N ILE A 223 3.15 14.13 -1.26
CA ILE A 223 2.26 12.97 -1.44
C ILE A 223 3.05 11.76 -1.94
N ALA A 224 3.89 11.93 -2.98
CA ALA A 224 4.72 10.85 -3.51
C ALA A 224 5.74 10.29 -2.50
N LEU A 225 6.26 11.13 -1.59
CA LEU A 225 7.14 10.67 -0.52
C LEU A 225 6.38 9.86 0.53
N LEU A 226 5.26 10.38 1.02
CA LEU A 226 4.43 9.70 2.01
C LEU A 226 3.86 8.39 1.47
N HIS A 227 3.39 8.38 0.23
CA HIS A 227 2.88 7.17 -0.43
C HIS A 227 3.96 6.10 -0.59
N SER A 228 5.19 6.51 -0.98
CA SER A 228 6.32 5.58 -1.04
C SER A 228 6.67 5.00 0.34
N LEU A 229 6.51 5.76 1.42
CA LEU A 229 6.70 5.25 2.79
C LEU A 229 5.56 4.31 3.17
N ALA A 230 4.31 4.66 2.92
CA ALA A 230 3.15 3.79 3.17
C ALA A 230 3.29 2.44 2.44
N ASN A 231 3.84 2.45 1.21
CA ASN A 231 4.14 1.21 0.50
C ASN A 231 5.20 0.37 1.21
N ILE A 232 6.23 1.00 1.78
CA ILE A 232 7.25 0.31 2.59
C ILE A 232 6.60 -0.30 3.83
N GLU A 233 5.74 0.44 4.54
CA GLU A 233 5.06 -0.08 5.75
C GLU A 233 4.16 -1.27 5.45
N GLN A 234 3.44 -1.28 4.32
CA GLN A 234 2.65 -2.46 3.89
C GLN A 234 3.54 -3.69 3.69
N TRP A 235 4.75 -3.52 3.15
CA TRP A 235 5.72 -4.62 3.07
C TRP A 235 6.27 -5.00 4.43
N ALA A 236 6.51 -4.04 5.34
CA ALA A 236 7.04 -4.31 6.67
C ALA A 236 6.05 -5.12 7.53
N ILE A 237 4.73 -4.84 7.42
CA ILE A 237 3.67 -5.68 8.01
C ILE A 237 3.80 -7.12 7.50
N ASP A 238 3.90 -7.31 6.18
CA ASP A 238 4.01 -8.65 5.59
C ASP A 238 5.31 -9.35 6.01
N LEU A 239 6.44 -8.65 6.03
CA LEU A 239 7.74 -9.21 6.42
C LEU A 239 7.73 -9.70 7.87
N SER A 240 7.06 -8.97 8.75
CA SER A 240 6.90 -9.31 10.16
C SER A 240 6.03 -10.54 10.37
N TRP A 241 4.92 -10.65 9.64
CA TRP A 241 4.09 -11.86 9.67
C TRP A 241 4.75 -13.06 8.98
N ASP A 242 5.51 -12.82 7.91
CA ASP A 242 6.23 -13.87 7.20
C ASP A 242 7.31 -14.51 8.06
N VAL A 243 8.10 -13.73 8.80
CA VAL A 243 9.15 -14.31 9.66
C VAL A 243 8.54 -15.17 10.78
N ILE A 244 7.37 -14.79 11.31
CA ILE A 244 6.60 -15.57 12.28
C ILE A 244 6.15 -16.91 11.67
N ALA A 245 5.40 -16.86 10.56
CA ALA A 245 4.81 -18.06 9.98
C ALA A 245 5.85 -19.00 9.37
N ARG A 246 6.86 -18.45 8.69
CA ARG A 246 7.82 -19.22 7.90
C ARG A 246 8.83 -19.97 8.76
N PHE A 247 9.15 -19.42 9.93
CA PHE A 247 10.20 -19.97 10.80
C PHE A 247 9.66 -20.49 12.15
N SER A 248 8.34 -20.69 12.30
CA SER A 248 7.75 -21.26 13.51
C SER A 248 8.22 -22.69 13.81
N THR A 249 8.55 -23.45 12.76
CA THR A 249 9.11 -24.81 12.86
C THR A 249 10.64 -24.83 12.95
N PHE A 250 11.31 -23.67 12.92
CA PHE A 250 12.75 -23.60 13.07
C PHE A 250 13.18 -24.21 14.42
N ARG A 251 14.26 -24.99 14.38
CA ARG A 251 14.89 -25.57 15.57
C ARG A 251 16.37 -25.23 15.55
N LEU A 252 16.88 -24.86 16.72
CA LEU A 252 18.32 -24.74 16.97
C LEU A 252 18.99 -26.11 16.82
N SER A 253 20.32 -26.15 16.74
CA SER A 253 21.09 -27.38 16.59
C SER A 253 20.88 -28.38 17.74
N ASN A 254 20.47 -27.88 18.91
CA ASN A 254 20.13 -28.70 20.08
C ASN A 254 18.68 -29.22 20.07
N GLY A 255 17.90 -28.93 19.02
CA GLY A 255 16.50 -29.31 18.87
C GLY A 255 15.50 -28.39 19.57
N GLU A 256 15.95 -27.35 20.27
CA GLU A 256 15.05 -26.39 20.93
C GLU A 256 14.34 -25.50 19.88
N PRO A 257 13.04 -25.20 20.08
CA PRO A 257 12.34 -24.21 19.27
C PRO A 257 12.82 -22.79 19.56
N LEU A 258 12.43 -21.85 18.70
CA LEU A 258 12.55 -20.43 19.02
C LEU A 258 11.74 -20.12 20.29
N PRO A 259 12.28 -19.27 21.19
CA PRO A 259 11.56 -18.88 22.39
C PRO A 259 10.35 -18.00 22.07
N GLN A 260 9.33 -18.00 22.94
CA GLN A 260 8.10 -17.24 22.75
C GLN A 260 8.34 -15.75 22.50
N GLN A 261 9.36 -15.17 23.15
CA GLN A 261 9.72 -13.77 23.01
C GLN A 261 10.10 -13.38 21.57
N PHE A 262 10.55 -14.33 20.75
CA PHE A 262 10.79 -14.10 19.33
C PHE A 262 9.48 -13.68 18.64
N PHE A 263 8.41 -14.40 18.92
CA PHE A 263 7.10 -14.14 18.37
C PHE A 263 6.49 -12.86 18.99
N ASP A 264 6.64 -12.65 20.29
CA ASP A 264 6.19 -11.42 20.96
C ASP A 264 6.79 -10.17 20.28
N ASP A 265 8.09 -10.21 19.99
CA ASP A 265 8.80 -9.11 19.35
C ASP A 265 8.30 -8.85 17.93
N PHE A 266 8.15 -9.88 17.09
CA PHE A 266 7.71 -9.68 15.72
C PHE A 266 6.21 -9.39 15.59
N VAL A 267 5.38 -9.82 16.56
CA VAL A 267 3.98 -9.37 16.69
C VAL A 267 3.94 -7.89 17.07
N LYS A 268 4.84 -7.44 17.95
CA LYS A 268 5.00 -6.02 18.26
C LYS A 268 5.39 -5.22 17.01
N VAL A 269 6.46 -5.64 16.31
CA VAL A 269 6.92 -4.98 15.07
C VAL A 269 5.77 -4.92 14.06
N ALA A 270 5.07 -6.03 13.78
CA ALA A 270 3.95 -6.04 12.85
C ALA A 270 2.86 -5.01 13.20
N GLY A 271 2.52 -4.87 14.49
CA GLY A 271 1.56 -3.88 14.96
C GLY A 271 2.05 -2.43 14.86
N ASP A 272 3.34 -2.20 15.13
CA ASP A 272 3.98 -0.89 14.92
C ASP A 272 3.97 -0.52 13.42
N GLU A 273 4.29 -1.43 12.50
CA GLU A 273 4.20 -1.16 11.04
C GLU A 273 2.75 -0.91 10.58
N ALA A 274 1.78 -1.62 11.16
CA ALA A 274 0.36 -1.38 10.89
C ALA A 274 -0.09 0.01 11.39
N LYS A 275 0.47 0.49 12.51
CA LYS A 275 0.27 1.86 13.00
C LYS A 275 0.95 2.88 12.07
N HIS A 276 2.18 2.62 11.63
CA HIS A 276 2.92 3.50 10.73
C HIS A 276 2.18 3.71 9.41
N TYR A 277 1.73 2.62 8.79
CA TYR A 277 0.93 2.67 7.57
C TYR A 277 -0.32 3.54 7.75
N GLN A 278 -1.07 3.32 8.84
CA GLN A 278 -2.31 4.06 9.09
C GLN A 278 -2.06 5.56 9.27
N LEU A 279 -1.00 5.94 9.99
CA LEU A 279 -0.61 7.35 10.15
C LEU A 279 -0.25 7.99 8.80
N LEU A 280 0.51 7.28 7.97
CA LEU A 280 0.91 7.78 6.65
C LEU A 280 -0.27 7.89 5.71
N GLU A 281 -1.15 6.90 5.66
CA GLU A 281 -2.32 6.92 4.80
C GLU A 281 -3.30 8.02 5.22
N GLN A 282 -3.57 8.18 6.52
CA GLN A 282 -4.36 9.30 7.02
C GLN A 282 -3.74 10.63 6.55
N ARG A 283 -2.41 10.78 6.65
CA ARG A 283 -1.73 11.99 6.19
C ARG A 283 -1.85 12.19 4.68
N ILE A 284 -1.79 11.14 3.88
CA ILE A 284 -1.98 11.19 2.43
C ILE A 284 -3.41 11.64 2.09
N MET A 285 -4.41 11.14 2.82
CA MET A 285 -5.82 11.54 2.67
C MET A 285 -6.05 13.01 3.02
N GLU A 286 -5.45 13.51 4.10
CA GLU A 286 -5.48 14.93 4.47
C GLU A 286 -4.87 15.84 3.39
N LEU A 287 -3.94 15.32 2.59
CA LEU A 287 -3.33 16.01 1.47
C LEU A 287 -4.11 15.85 0.15
N GLY A 288 -5.27 15.17 0.17
CA GLY A 288 -6.17 15.01 -0.97
C GLY A 288 -5.82 13.84 -1.91
N SER A 289 -5.09 12.84 -1.43
CA SER A 289 -4.75 11.63 -2.20
C SER A 289 -5.08 10.36 -1.41
N PHE A 290 -4.68 9.17 -1.87
CA PHE A 290 -4.93 7.91 -1.18
C PHE A 290 -3.83 6.87 -1.49
N PHE A 291 -3.72 5.83 -0.65
CA PHE A 291 -2.80 4.74 -0.94
C PHE A 291 -3.26 3.94 -2.17
N GLY A 292 -2.34 3.73 -3.12
CA GLY A 292 -2.63 3.18 -4.44
C GLY A 292 -2.90 4.23 -5.54
N ALA A 293 -3.05 5.52 -5.21
CA ALA A 293 -3.17 6.59 -6.22
C ALA A 293 -1.89 6.77 -7.07
N LEU A 294 -0.75 6.39 -6.51
CA LEU A 294 0.54 6.32 -7.20
C LEU A 294 1.01 4.87 -7.32
N PRO A 295 1.86 4.54 -8.31
CA PRO A 295 2.43 3.20 -8.43
C PRO A 295 3.19 2.76 -7.19
N VAL A 296 3.13 1.47 -6.88
CA VAL A 296 3.85 0.83 -5.78
C VAL A 296 5.00 -0.03 -6.30
N HIS A 297 6.01 -0.28 -5.46
CA HIS A 297 7.13 -1.18 -5.80
C HIS A 297 7.24 -2.34 -4.82
N ASN A 298 7.81 -3.47 -5.26
CA ASN A 298 7.97 -4.70 -4.46
C ASN A 298 9.40 -4.97 -3.96
N GLY A 299 10.28 -3.96 -3.98
CA GLY A 299 11.73 -4.17 -3.82
C GLY A 299 12.18 -4.81 -2.50
N LEU A 300 11.39 -4.71 -1.43
CA LEU A 300 11.70 -5.34 -0.14
C LEU A 300 11.42 -6.85 -0.13
N TRP A 301 10.37 -7.30 -0.82
CA TRP A 301 9.97 -8.71 -0.80
C TRP A 301 10.99 -9.63 -1.48
N GLN A 302 11.74 -9.12 -2.46
CA GLN A 302 12.78 -9.92 -3.11
C GLN A 302 13.81 -10.45 -2.10
N SER A 303 14.23 -9.63 -1.14
CA SER A 303 15.12 -10.08 -0.06
C SER A 303 14.47 -11.15 0.81
N ALA A 304 13.16 -11.08 1.03
CA ALA A 304 12.41 -12.10 1.76
C ALA A 304 12.40 -13.43 1.01
N THR A 305 12.16 -13.39 -0.31
CA THR A 305 12.22 -14.56 -1.19
C THR A 305 13.61 -15.19 -1.17
N ASP A 306 14.66 -14.39 -1.37
CA ASP A 306 16.06 -14.83 -1.44
C ASP A 306 16.55 -15.45 -0.12
N THR A 307 15.94 -15.10 1.01
CA THR A 307 16.29 -15.58 2.37
C THR A 307 15.23 -16.50 2.97
N SER A 308 14.23 -16.93 2.20
CA SER A 308 13.08 -17.71 2.68
C SER A 308 13.44 -19.06 3.34
N HIS A 309 14.66 -19.56 3.12
CA HIS A 309 15.16 -20.83 3.60
C HIS A 309 16.13 -20.70 4.79
N ASP A 310 16.53 -19.48 5.18
CA ASP A 310 17.55 -19.26 6.22
C ASP A 310 17.13 -18.10 7.14
N LEU A 311 16.83 -18.43 8.39
CA LEU A 311 16.39 -17.47 9.40
C LEU A 311 17.49 -16.43 9.73
N LEU A 312 18.76 -16.83 9.80
CA LEU A 312 19.84 -15.88 10.08
C LEU A 312 20.02 -14.93 8.90
N ALA A 313 19.94 -15.44 7.67
CA ALA A 313 19.96 -14.58 6.48
C ALA A 313 18.75 -13.62 6.47
N ARG A 314 17.55 -14.11 6.82
CA ARG A 314 16.35 -13.28 6.92
C ARG A 314 16.52 -12.14 7.93
N LEU A 315 16.96 -12.46 9.15
CA LEU A 315 17.19 -11.47 10.19
C LEU A 315 18.26 -10.44 9.77
N ALA A 316 19.37 -10.90 9.20
CA ALA A 316 20.45 -10.01 8.76
C ALA A 316 20.02 -9.04 7.66
N ILE A 317 19.33 -9.54 6.62
CA ILE A 317 18.98 -8.71 5.46
C ILE A 317 17.75 -7.86 5.72
N VAL A 318 16.68 -8.46 6.23
CA VAL A 318 15.41 -7.75 6.41
C VAL A 318 15.45 -6.97 7.71
N HIS A 319 15.57 -7.65 8.84
CA HIS A 319 15.35 -7.04 10.15
C HIS A 319 16.56 -6.28 10.73
N MET A 320 17.68 -6.26 10.02
CA MET A 320 18.86 -5.46 10.40
C MET A 320 19.27 -4.50 9.29
N VAL A 321 19.49 -4.97 8.05
CA VAL A 321 19.92 -4.07 6.95
C VAL A 321 18.79 -3.16 6.46
N HIS A 322 17.61 -3.69 6.16
CA HIS A 322 16.49 -2.88 5.65
C HIS A 322 15.88 -1.98 6.73
N GLU A 323 15.66 -2.49 7.95
CA GLU A 323 15.16 -1.65 9.07
C GLU A 323 16.13 -0.52 9.39
N ALA A 324 17.43 -0.82 9.50
CA ALA A 324 18.41 0.23 9.79
C ALA A 324 18.56 1.21 8.60
N ARG A 325 18.20 0.81 7.38
CA ARG A 325 18.10 1.73 6.24
C ARG A 325 16.91 2.69 6.39
N GLY A 326 15.81 2.25 7.00
CA GLY A 326 14.73 3.13 7.44
C GLY A 326 15.28 4.26 8.31
N LEU A 327 16.02 3.92 9.37
CA LEU A 327 16.64 4.90 10.30
C LEU A 327 17.58 5.90 9.61
N ASP A 328 18.33 5.47 8.60
CA ASP A 328 19.27 6.34 7.87
C ASP A 328 18.56 7.42 7.03
N VAL A 329 17.39 7.08 6.47
CA VAL A 329 16.67 7.93 5.52
C VAL A 329 15.75 8.92 6.26
N HIS A 330 15.23 8.54 7.43
CA HIS A 330 14.29 9.33 8.22
C HIS A 330 14.74 10.78 8.49
N PRO A 331 15.95 11.05 9.00
CA PRO A 331 16.37 12.43 9.31
C PRO A 331 16.34 13.38 8.11
N GLN A 332 16.72 12.89 6.93
CA GLN A 332 16.68 13.67 5.70
C GLN A 332 15.24 13.93 5.24
N THR A 333 14.38 12.94 5.38
CA THR A 333 12.96 13.06 5.02
C THR A 333 12.26 14.07 5.94
N LEU A 334 12.47 13.96 7.26
CA LEU A 334 12.01 14.93 8.26
C LEU A 334 12.45 16.35 7.89
N SER A 335 13.75 16.54 7.62
CA SER A 335 14.31 17.85 7.24
C SER A 335 13.64 18.43 5.99
N ARG A 336 13.28 17.59 5.01
CA ARG A 336 12.58 18.04 3.79
C ARG A 336 11.16 18.50 4.08
N PHE A 337 10.40 17.80 4.91
CA PHE A 337 9.05 18.23 5.30
C PHE A 337 9.08 19.49 6.16
N ALA A 338 9.99 19.56 7.13
CA ALA A 338 10.19 20.72 7.99
C ALA A 338 10.55 21.99 7.18
N ALA A 339 11.43 21.85 6.19
CA ALA A 339 11.81 22.96 5.30
C ALA A 339 10.64 23.51 4.46
N GLN A 340 9.52 22.80 4.37
CA GLN A 340 8.30 23.22 3.67
C GLN A 340 7.17 23.64 4.63
N GLY A 341 7.44 23.68 5.94
CA GLY A 341 6.45 24.00 6.97
C GLY A 341 5.39 22.91 7.17
N ASP A 342 5.63 21.68 6.73
CA ASP A 342 4.68 20.56 6.88
C ASP A 342 4.86 19.85 8.22
N THR A 343 4.52 20.55 9.30
CA THR A 343 4.67 20.04 10.68
C THR A 343 3.85 18.77 10.93
N SER A 344 2.69 18.61 10.28
CA SER A 344 1.87 17.40 10.44
C SER A 344 2.60 16.16 9.93
N SER A 345 3.26 16.24 8.76
CA SER A 345 4.05 15.12 8.23
C SER A 345 5.31 14.87 9.07
N VAL A 346 5.92 15.92 9.64
CA VAL A 346 7.05 15.78 10.57
C VAL A 346 6.64 14.97 11.80
N ASN A 347 5.53 15.33 12.45
CA ASN A 347 5.05 14.63 13.65
C ASN A 347 4.76 13.14 13.38
N VAL A 348 4.19 12.81 12.21
CA VAL A 348 3.98 11.41 11.81
C VAL A 348 5.31 10.66 11.72
N LEU A 349 6.31 11.23 11.06
CA LEU A 349 7.61 10.60 10.88
C LEU A 349 8.43 10.51 12.16
N GLU A 350 8.21 11.40 13.14
CA GLU A 350 8.85 11.31 14.46
C GLU A 350 8.34 10.11 15.27
N VAL A 351 7.04 9.80 15.17
CA VAL A 351 6.47 8.59 15.78
C VAL A 351 7.12 7.35 15.16
N ILE A 352 7.11 7.25 13.83
CA ILE A 352 7.68 6.12 13.09
C ILE A 352 9.16 5.94 13.45
N TYR A 353 9.94 7.03 13.45
CA TYR A 353 11.36 6.98 13.78
C TYR A 353 11.64 6.40 15.19
N ALA A 354 10.81 6.71 16.17
CA ALA A 354 11.00 6.21 17.54
C ALA A 354 10.81 4.68 17.61
N ASP A 355 9.82 4.15 16.89
CA ASP A 355 9.50 2.72 16.88
C ASP A 355 10.54 1.91 16.09
N GLU A 356 11.01 2.45 14.96
CA GLU A 356 12.03 1.87 14.07
C GLU A 356 13.35 1.52 14.78
N ILE A 357 13.73 2.28 15.81
CA ILE A 357 14.89 1.96 16.65
C ILE A 357 14.67 0.60 17.34
N THR A 358 13.45 0.33 17.79
CA THR A 358 13.10 -0.92 18.46
C THR A 358 13.02 -2.10 17.49
N HIS A 359 12.69 -1.84 16.22
CA HIS A 359 12.64 -2.87 15.17
C HIS A 359 14.05 -3.38 14.84
N VAL A 360 15.00 -2.47 14.63
CA VAL A 360 16.42 -2.82 14.46
C VAL A 360 16.96 -3.58 15.67
N ALA A 361 16.59 -3.16 16.88
CA ALA A 361 17.00 -3.83 18.11
C ALA A 361 16.44 -5.26 18.20
N ALA A 362 15.21 -5.50 17.73
CA ALA A 362 14.63 -6.84 17.67
C ALA A 362 15.39 -7.75 16.70
N GLY A 363 15.68 -7.27 15.47
CA GLY A 363 16.47 -8.02 14.50
C GLY A 363 17.86 -8.38 15.03
N LEU A 364 18.56 -7.40 15.62
CA LEU A 364 19.88 -7.62 16.21
C LEU A 364 19.85 -8.60 17.40
N ARG A 365 18.84 -8.49 18.29
CA ARG A 365 18.67 -9.39 19.44
C ARG A 365 18.51 -10.84 18.99
N TRP A 366 17.63 -11.10 18.04
CA TRP A 366 17.38 -12.49 17.60
C TRP A 366 18.51 -13.05 16.77
N PHE A 367 19.15 -12.23 15.95
CA PHE A 367 20.35 -12.62 15.21
C PHE A 367 21.50 -13.03 16.16
N THR A 368 21.77 -12.20 17.17
CA THR A 368 22.83 -12.47 18.16
C THR A 368 22.49 -13.64 19.08
N TYR A 369 21.22 -13.79 19.48
CA TYR A 369 20.72 -14.95 20.24
C TYR A 369 20.99 -16.26 19.49
N ILE A 370 20.56 -16.35 18.23
CA ILE A 370 20.74 -17.58 17.43
C ILE A 370 22.23 -17.84 17.21
N CYS A 371 23.02 -16.83 16.84
CA CYS A 371 24.47 -17.01 16.69
C CYS A 371 25.12 -17.55 17.97
N SER A 372 24.76 -17.00 19.13
CA SER A 372 25.28 -17.47 20.42
C SER A 372 24.90 -18.92 20.72
N LYS A 373 23.65 -19.32 20.43
CA LYS A 373 23.17 -20.69 20.65
C LYS A 373 23.81 -21.71 19.71
N GLU A 374 24.16 -21.27 18.50
CA GLU A 374 24.80 -22.06 17.46
C GLU A 374 26.34 -22.01 17.51
N GLY A 375 26.93 -21.32 18.49
CA GLY A 375 28.38 -21.20 18.62
C GLY A 375 29.06 -20.41 17.49
N ARG A 376 28.34 -19.46 16.88
CA ARG A 376 28.82 -18.62 15.77
C ARG A 376 29.21 -17.23 16.26
N ASP A 377 30.25 -16.65 15.65
CA ASP A 377 30.58 -15.24 15.84
C ASP A 377 29.58 -14.35 15.10
N SER A 378 28.83 -13.53 15.83
CA SER A 378 27.72 -12.75 15.26
C SER A 378 28.19 -11.75 14.21
N LEU A 379 29.29 -11.01 14.44
CA LEU A 379 29.75 -9.99 13.50
C LEU A 379 30.22 -10.61 12.19
N LYS A 380 31.07 -11.64 12.28
CA LYS A 380 31.55 -12.37 11.12
C LYS A 380 30.40 -12.99 10.33
N THR A 381 29.47 -13.65 11.01
CA THR A 381 28.30 -14.29 10.37
C THR A 381 27.44 -13.25 9.67
N PHE A 382 27.20 -12.10 10.30
CA PHE A 382 26.45 -11.01 9.69
C PHE A 382 27.13 -10.47 8.43
N HIS A 383 28.44 -10.19 8.49
CA HIS A 383 29.17 -9.71 7.31
C HIS A 383 29.16 -10.70 6.15
N GLU A 384 29.29 -11.99 6.43
CA GLU A 384 29.22 -13.06 5.43
C GLU A 384 27.84 -13.14 4.78
N LEU A 385 26.77 -13.15 5.59
CA LEU A 385 25.39 -13.19 5.10
C LEU A 385 25.01 -11.95 4.30
N VAL A 386 25.42 -10.76 4.75
CA VAL A 386 25.17 -9.52 3.99
C VAL A 386 25.91 -9.54 2.66
N LYS A 387 27.18 -9.96 2.61
CA LYS A 387 27.92 -10.07 1.34
C LYS A 387 27.30 -11.10 0.39
N LEU A 388 26.72 -12.17 0.93
CA LEU A 388 26.10 -13.23 0.14
C LEU A 388 24.74 -12.84 -0.43
N HIS A 389 23.88 -12.22 0.39
CA HIS A 389 22.47 -12.01 0.05
C HIS A 389 22.11 -10.55 -0.29
N PHE A 390 22.94 -9.56 0.06
CA PHE A 390 22.70 -8.16 -0.29
C PHE A 390 23.44 -7.76 -1.57
N LYS A 391 22.67 -7.30 -2.57
CA LYS A 391 23.25 -6.85 -3.85
C LYS A 391 23.86 -5.46 -3.71
N GLY A 392 25.19 -5.41 -3.62
CA GLY A 392 25.98 -4.18 -3.60
C GLY A 392 26.54 -3.85 -2.21
N PHE A 393 26.75 -2.56 -1.95
CA PHE A 393 27.32 -2.06 -0.70
C PHE A 393 26.30 -1.28 0.10
N LEU A 394 26.44 -1.27 1.43
CA LEU A 394 25.68 -0.38 2.29
C LEU A 394 26.04 1.07 1.98
N LYS A 395 25.03 1.93 1.88
CA LYS A 395 25.19 3.30 1.38
C LYS A 395 25.05 4.33 2.52
N PRO A 396 26.08 5.14 2.80
CA PRO A 396 25.94 6.28 3.69
C PRO A 396 25.00 7.37 3.09
N PRO A 397 24.59 8.37 3.89
CA PRO A 397 24.91 8.56 5.31
C PRO A 397 24.17 7.56 6.21
N PHE A 398 24.80 7.20 7.32
CA PHE A 398 24.21 6.35 8.36
C PHE A 398 23.69 7.19 9.51
N ASN A 399 22.56 6.80 10.08
CA ASN A 399 22.10 7.35 11.34
C ASN A 399 22.84 6.64 12.50
N ILE A 400 24.04 7.14 12.80
CA ILE A 400 24.93 6.55 13.81
C ILE A 400 24.26 6.51 15.18
N GLU A 401 23.58 7.58 15.58
CA GLU A 401 22.91 7.68 16.87
C GLU A 401 21.74 6.69 16.99
N GLY A 402 20.82 6.67 16.03
CA GLY A 402 19.68 5.76 16.02
C GLY A 402 20.11 4.29 16.00
N ARG A 403 21.08 3.94 15.13
CA ARG A 403 21.66 2.59 15.07
C ARG A 403 22.32 2.19 16.39
N LYS A 404 23.09 3.10 17.01
CA LYS A 404 23.73 2.85 18.31
C LYS A 404 22.71 2.63 19.42
N THR A 405 21.63 3.42 19.43
CA THR A 405 20.51 3.25 20.39
C THR A 405 19.82 1.90 20.23
N ALA A 406 19.71 1.39 18.99
CA ALA A 406 19.24 0.03 18.71
C ALA A 406 20.26 -1.07 19.08
N GLY A 407 21.48 -0.70 19.49
CA GLY A 407 22.59 -1.63 19.79
C GLY A 407 23.48 -1.96 18.58
N MET A 408 23.18 -1.45 17.39
CA MET A 408 23.93 -1.70 16.16
C MET A 408 25.06 -0.67 16.00
N THR A 409 26.23 -0.99 16.55
CA THR A 409 27.48 -0.21 16.45
C THR A 409 28.08 -0.22 15.03
N GLU A 410 29.04 0.67 14.77
CA GLU A 410 29.66 0.84 13.44
C GLU A 410 30.35 -0.42 12.88
N GLU A 411 30.87 -1.28 13.75
CA GLU A 411 31.47 -2.58 13.39
C GLU A 411 30.53 -3.50 12.59
N TRP A 412 29.21 -3.34 12.75
CA TRP A 412 28.23 -4.11 11.99
C TRP A 412 28.19 -3.70 10.52
N TYR A 413 28.22 -2.40 10.21
CA TYR A 413 27.87 -1.90 8.87
C TYR A 413 29.00 -1.16 8.14
N VAL A 414 29.95 -0.56 8.84
CA VAL A 414 31.08 0.15 8.21
C VAL A 414 31.92 -0.78 7.32
N PRO A 415 32.24 -2.03 7.71
CA PRO A 415 32.99 -2.95 6.84
C PRO A 415 32.26 -3.35 5.53
N LEU A 416 30.96 -3.04 5.42
CA LEU A 416 30.10 -3.40 4.30
C LEU A 416 29.84 -2.22 3.34
N VAL A 417 30.49 -1.08 3.57
CA VAL A 417 30.49 0.05 2.63
C VAL A 417 31.44 -0.20 1.47
N LYS A 418 31.23 0.53 0.38
CA LYS A 418 32.16 0.49 -0.75
C LYS A 418 33.53 0.97 -0.29
N PRO A 419 34.62 0.21 -0.52
CA PRO A 419 35.97 0.69 -0.25
C PRO A 419 36.19 2.02 -0.98
N SER A 420 36.62 3.04 -0.26
CA SER A 420 37.00 4.32 -0.86
C SER A 420 38.19 4.08 -1.81
N ASN A 421 38.13 4.62 -3.03
CA ASN A 421 39.20 4.53 -4.04
C ASN A 421 40.49 5.29 -3.65
N LEU A 422 40.71 5.59 -2.36
CA LEU A 422 41.86 6.32 -1.83
C LEU A 422 43.06 5.39 -1.57
N GLN A 423 43.39 4.53 -2.54
CA GLN A 423 44.69 3.84 -2.65
C GLN A 423 45.11 3.70 -4.13
N LYS A 424 44.93 4.76 -4.90
CA LYS A 424 45.70 5.00 -6.14
C LYS A 424 46.33 6.39 -6.05
N THR A 425 47.36 6.52 -5.22
CA THR A 425 48.42 7.53 -5.33
C THR A 425 49.44 7.30 -4.21
N SER A 426 50.39 6.41 -4.47
CA SER A 426 51.85 6.59 -4.30
C SER A 426 52.51 5.22 -4.28
#